data_AF-B6AY85-F1
#
_entry.id   AF-B6AY85-F1
#
_cell.length_a   1.000
_cell.length_b   1.000
_cell.length_c   1.000
_cell.angle_alpha   90.00
_cell.angle_beta   90.00
_cell.angle_gamma   90.00
#
_symmetry.space_group_name_H-M   'P 1'
#
loop_
_entity.id
_entity.type
_entity.pdbx_description
1 polymer ?
#
loop_
_entity_poly.entity_id
_entity_poly.type
_entity_poly.pdbx_seq_one_letter_code
_entity_poly.pdbx_strand_id
1 'polypeptide(L)' 'MPANFQFVRVIDVAPLGTDFLRLTLQGTDLSSHDDTSIHFRLVQPPKGKEPEWPSVL' A
#
# COMPACT_ATOMS: atom_id res chain seq x y z
N MET A 1 9.20 -2.42 12.65
CA MET A 1 8.53 -1.48 11.72
C MET A 1 7.69 -0.52 12.55
N PRO A 2 7.58 0.78 12.21
CA PRO A 2 6.69 1.69 12.93
C PRO A 2 5.25 1.17 12.93
N ALA A 3 4.50 1.40 14.03
CA ALA A 3 3.17 0.81 14.23
C ALA A 3 2.13 1.17 13.15
N ASN A 4 2.37 2.26 12.42
CA ASN A 4 1.51 2.78 11.37
C ASN A 4 1.88 2.28 9.96
N PHE A 5 2.82 1.34 9.84
CA PHE A 5 3.11 0.67 8.57
C PHE A 5 2.52 -0.73 8.59
N GLN A 6 1.99 -1.15 7.45
CA GLN A 6 1.48 -2.49 7.25
C GLN A 6 1.99 -3.00 5.91
N PHE A 7 2.54 -4.23 5.89
CA PHE A 7 2.82 -4.89 4.63
C PHE A 7 1.51 -5.44 4.06
N VAL A 8 1.29 -5.19 2.78
CA VAL A 8 0.12 -5.65 2.04
C VAL A 8 0.56 -6.33 0.77
N ARG A 9 -0.24 -7.29 0.32
CA ARG A 9 -0.08 -7.97 -0.96
C ARG A 9 -1.14 -7.46 -1.93
N VAL A 10 -0.74 -7.14 -3.15
CA VAL A 10 -1.69 -6.93 -4.26
C VAL A 10 -2.27 -8.29 -4.64
N ILE A 11 -3.58 -8.43 -4.56
CA ILE A 11 -4.29 -9.67 -4.90
C ILE A 11 -5.08 -9.57 -6.20
N ASP A 12 -5.39 -8.35 -6.65
CA ASP A 12 -6.07 -8.11 -7.92
C ASP A 12 -5.69 -6.74 -8.50
N VAL A 13 -5.71 -6.65 -9.83
CA VAL A 13 -5.44 -5.44 -10.61
C VAL A 13 -6.43 -5.37 -11.76
N ALA A 14 -7.32 -4.38 -11.73
CA ALA A 14 -8.33 -4.18 -12.76
C ALA A 14 -8.21 -2.78 -13.39
N PRO A 15 -8.18 -2.65 -14.74
CA PRO A 15 -8.24 -1.35 -15.37
C PRO A 15 -9.64 -0.74 -15.22
N LEU A 16 -9.71 0.55 -14.88
CA LEU A 16 -10.96 1.34 -14.86
C LEU A 16 -11.11 2.24 -16.09
N GLY A 17 -10.04 2.38 -16.88
CA GLY A 17 -9.96 3.22 -18.07
C GLY A 17 -8.53 3.19 -18.61
N THR A 18 -8.19 4.16 -19.45
CA THR A 18 -6.86 4.22 -20.08
C THR A 18 -5.74 4.48 -19.09
N ASP A 19 -5.98 5.33 -18.08
CA ASP A 19 -4.93 5.82 -17.17
C ASP A 19 -5.18 5.48 -15.70
N PHE A 20 -6.19 4.64 -15.41
CA PHE A 20 -6.59 4.32 -14.04
C PHE A 20 -6.64 2.82 -13.78
N LEU A 21 -5.99 2.40 -12.70
CA LEU A 21 -6.03 1.03 -12.18
C LEU A 21 -6.74 1.01 -10.82
N ARG A 22 -7.59 0.01 -10.62
CA ARG A 22 -8.09 -0.41 -9.32
C ARG A 22 -7.22 -1.55 -8.81
N LEU A 23 -6.68 -1.38 -7.62
CA LEU A 23 -5.90 -2.41 -6.92
C LEU A 23 -6.70 -2.94 -5.75
N THR A 24 -6.73 -4.25 -5.57
CA THR A 24 -7.24 -4.88 -4.35
C THR A 24 -6.05 -5.36 -3.52
N LEU A 25 -6.00 -4.95 -2.26
CA LEU A 25 -4.89 -5.23 -1.34
C LEU A 25 -5.36 -6.14 -0.20
N GLN A 26 -4.50 -7.06 0.21
CA GLN A 26 -4.68 -7.90 1.38
C GLN A 26 -3.58 -7.62 2.39
N GLY A 27 -3.96 -7.29 3.63
CA GLY A 27 -3.06 -7.13 4.76
C GLY A 27 -3.45 -8.04 5.93
N THR A 28 -2.57 -8.16 6.92
CA THR A 28 -2.85 -8.93 8.15
C THR A 28 -3.81 -8.18 9.07
N ASP A 29 -3.62 -6.87 9.22
CA ASP A 29 -4.49 -6.00 10.00
C ASP A 29 -4.63 -4.64 9.30
N LEU A 30 -5.83 -4.39 8.76
CA LEU A 30 -6.20 -3.11 8.12
C LEU A 30 -7.22 -2.34 8.94
N SER A 31 -7.44 -2.71 10.22
CA SER A 31 -8.44 -2.06 11.09
C SER A 31 -8.21 -0.56 11.29
N SER A 32 -6.98 -0.10 11.09
CA SER A 32 -6.64 1.34 11.10
C SER A 32 -7.11 2.12 9.86
N HIS A 33 -7.70 1.43 8.88
CA HIS A 33 -8.27 1.99 7.66
C HIS A 33 -9.74 1.61 7.59
N ASP A 34 -10.58 2.41 8.23
CA ASP A 34 -12.02 2.23 8.27
C ASP A 34 -12.74 3.00 7.15
N ASP A 35 -14.07 2.92 7.13
CA ASP A 35 -14.93 3.56 6.12
C ASP A 35 -14.89 5.11 6.16
N THR A 36 -14.28 5.70 7.19
CA THR A 36 -14.07 7.16 7.29
C THR A 36 -12.69 7.59 6.80
N SER A 37 -11.81 6.63 6.53
CA SER A 37 -10.43 6.86 6.11
C SER A 37 -10.39 7.27 4.63
N ILE A 38 -10.00 8.52 4.38
CA ILE A 38 -9.98 9.09 3.03
C ILE A 38 -8.63 8.99 2.30
N HIS A 39 -7.53 8.82 3.04
CA HIS A 39 -6.18 8.79 2.48
C HIS A 39 -5.28 7.84 3.26
N PHE A 40 -4.36 7.20 2.55
CA PHE A 40 -3.24 6.45 3.11
C PHE A 40 -1.98 6.75 2.30
N ARG A 41 -0.80 6.43 2.86
CA ARG A 41 0.46 6.52 2.13
C ARG A 41 0.82 5.14 1.59
N LEU A 42 0.86 5.02 0.27
CA LEU A 42 1.45 3.87 -0.38
C LEU A 42 2.96 4.10 -0.48
N VAL A 43 3.74 3.18 0.08
CA VAL A 43 5.19 3.29 0.08
C VAL A 43 5.78 2.18 -0.78
N GLN A 44 6.52 2.57 -1.82
CA GLN A 44 7.17 1.66 -2.75
C GLN A 44 8.68 1.87 -2.69
N PRO A 45 9.48 0.79 -2.70
CA PRO A 45 10.92 0.95 -2.83
C PRO A 45 11.27 1.54 -4.20
N PRO A 46 12.43 2.19 -4.34
CA PRO A 46 12.99 2.49 -5.64
C PRO A 46 13.06 1.22 -6.49
N LYS A 47 12.94 1.38 -7.82
CA LYS A 47 13.00 0.26 -8.76
C LYS A 47 14.27 -0.58 -8.53
N GLY A 48 14.09 -1.89 -8.34
CA GLY A 48 15.19 -2.84 -8.14
C GLY A 48 15.82 -2.81 -6.73
N LYS A 49 15.16 -2.20 -5.75
CA LYS A 49 15.56 -2.23 -4.34
C LYS A 49 14.51 -2.98 -3.51
N GLU A 50 14.99 -3.68 -2.50
CA GLU A 50 14.12 -4.23 -1.46
C GLU A 50 13.58 -3.10 -0.57
N PRO A 51 12.37 -3.24 -0.02
CA PRO A 51 11.77 -2.26 0.88
C PRO A 51 12.47 -2.26 2.25
N GLU A 52 13.48 -1.41 2.42
CA GLU A 52 14.13 -1.16 3.71
C GLU A 52 13.43 0.00 4.46
N TRP A 53 12.81 -0.31 5.60
CA TRP A 53 12.07 0.65 6.43
C TRP A 53 12.50 0.61 7.91
N PRO A 54 12.55 1.75 8.64
CA PRO A 54 12.38 3.12 8.14
C PRO A 54 13.62 3.56 7.36
N SER A 55 13.43 4.16 6.18
CA SER A 55 14.53 4.86 5.52
C SER A 55 14.71 6.22 6.21
N VAL A 56 15.91 6.46 6.74
CA VAL A 56 16.34 7.81 7.07
C VAL A 56 16.78 8.40 5.74
N LEU A 57 15.92 9.19 5.11
CA LEU A 57 16.36 10.09 4.04
C LEU A 57 17.15 11.24 4.64
#